data_AF-A0A8T6LL70-F1
#
_entry.id   AF-A0A8T6LL70-F1
#
_cell.length_a   1.000
_cell.length_b   1.000
_cell.length_c   1.000
_cell.angle_alpha   90.00
_cell.angle_beta   90.00
_cell.angle_gamma   90.00
#
_symmetry.space_group_name_H-M   'P 1'
#
loop_
_entity.id
_entity.type
_entity.pdbx_description
1 polymer ?
#
loop_
_entity_poly.entity_id
_entity_poly.type
_entity_poly.pdbx_seq_one_letter_code
_entity_poly.pdbx_strand_id
1 'polypeptide(L)' 'MRHRKTGRSLSRTASHRRALLRNMATALFRHGRIETTTAKAK' A
#
# COMPACT_ATOMS: atom_id res chain seq x y z
N MET A 1 8.81 21.86 -7.46
CA MET A 1 8.77 20.52 -8.11
C MET A 1 9.01 19.43 -7.07
N ARG A 2 8.55 18.20 -7.33
CA ARG A 2 8.73 17.06 -6.41
C ARG A 2 10.12 16.43 -6.66
N HIS A 3 11.18 16.98 -6.06
CA HIS A 3 12.55 16.50 -6.27
C HIS A 3 12.76 15.12 -5.62
N ARG A 4 12.94 14.08 -6.46
CA ARG A 4 13.34 12.70 -6.09
C ARG A 4 12.51 12.02 -4.99
N LYS A 5 11.25 12.40 -4.76
CA LYS A 5 10.40 11.74 -3.76
C LYS A 5 9.93 10.37 -4.26
N THR A 6 10.30 9.32 -3.54
CA THR A 6 9.87 7.93 -3.80
C THR A 6 8.54 7.62 -3.11
N GLY A 7 7.86 6.58 -3.59
CA GLY A 7 6.60 6.08 -3.01
C GLY A 7 5.33 6.85 -3.42
N ARG A 8 4.20 6.12 -3.43
CA ARG A 8 2.86 6.64 -3.75
C ARG A 8 2.13 7.06 -2.46
N SER A 9 1.44 8.21 -2.49
CA SER A 9 0.64 8.69 -1.36
C SER A 9 -0.69 7.94 -1.21
N LEU A 10 -1.17 7.27 -2.26
CA LEU A 10 -2.43 6.52 -2.29
C LEU A 10 -3.63 7.32 -1.74
N SER A 11 -3.60 8.65 -1.89
CA SER A 11 -4.56 9.60 -1.32
C SER A 11 -4.81 9.38 0.19
N ARG A 12 -3.76 9.06 0.94
CA ARG A 12 -3.81 8.69 2.37
C ARG A 12 -2.72 9.39 3.18
N THR A 13 -3.03 9.68 4.44
CA THR A 13 -2.05 10.12 5.44
C THR A 13 -1.00 9.03 5.70
N ALA A 14 0.10 9.40 6.35
CA ALA A 14 1.18 8.45 6.64
C ALA A 14 0.72 7.28 7.54
N SER A 15 -0.10 7.56 8.56
CA SER A 15 -0.65 6.55 9.46
C SER A 15 -1.56 5.57 8.70
N HIS A 16 -2.47 6.08 7.88
CA HIS A 16 -3.38 5.24 7.10
C HIS A 16 -2.63 4.39 6.07
N ARG A 17 -1.59 4.92 5.40
CA ARG A 17 -0.76 4.09 4.50
C ARG A 17 -0.08 2.94 5.24
N ARG A 18 0.46 3.20 6.45
CA ARG A 18 1.10 2.14 7.26
C ARG A 18 0.10 1.04 7.64
N ALA A 19 -1.11 1.41 8.04
CA ALA A 19 -2.18 0.45 8.34
C ALA A 19 -2.61 -0.34 7.10
N LEU A 20 -2.77 0.33 5.95
CA LEU A 20 -3.14 -0.32 4.68
C LEU A 20 -2.13 -1.40 4.28
N LEU A 21 -0.83 -1.07 4.30
CA LEU A 21 0.23 -2.03 3.93
C LEU A 21 0.27 -3.23 4.87
N ARG A 22 0.10 -3.02 6.18
CA ARG A 22 0.01 -4.11 7.17
C ARG A 22 -1.15 -5.03 6.88
N ASN A 23 -2.33 -4.47 6.62
CA ASN A 23 -3.53 -5.26 6.33
C ASN A 23 -3.38 -6.07 5.04
N MET A 24 -2.79 -5.47 3.99
CA MET A 24 -2.54 -6.18 2.73
C MET A 24 -1.52 -7.32 2.92
N ALA A 25 -0.44 -7.11 3.68
CA ALA A 25 0.52 -8.17 3.98
C ALA A 25 -0.13 -9.31 4.77
N THR A 26 -0.89 -8.99 5.83
CA THR A 26 -1.61 -10.00 6.62
C THR A 26 -2.60 -10.80 5.77
N ALA A 27 -3.38 -10.12 4.92
CA ALA A 27 -4.34 -10.78 4.04
C ALA A 27 -3.64 -11.66 2.99
N LEU A 28 -2.50 -11.21 2.44
CA LEU A 28 -1.70 -12.00 1.50
C LEU A 28 -1.19 -13.29 2.15
N PHE A 29 -0.64 -13.22 3.36
CA PHE A 29 -0.17 -14.42 4.06
C PHE A 29 -1.31 -15.35 4.49
N ARG A 30 -2.49 -14.79 4.84
CA ARG A 30 -3.65 -15.60 5.24
C ARG A 30 -4.30 -16.33 4.07
N HIS A 31 -4.40 -15.68 2.91
CA HIS A 31 -5.19 -16.18 1.77
C HIS A 31 -4.34 -16.66 0.59
N GLY A 32 -3.02 -16.46 0.63
CA GLY A 32 -2.08 -16.83 -0.44
C GLY A 32 -2.14 -15.93 -1.68
N ARG A 33 -3.27 -15.25 -1.91
CA ARG A 33 -3.47 -14.25 -2.97
C ARG A 33 -4.48 -13.21 -2.49
N ILE A 34 -4.30 -11.96 -2.92
CA ILE A 34 -5.28 -10.88 -2.74
C ILE A 34 -5.46 -10.12 -4.06
N GLU A 35 -6.65 -9.58 -4.27
CA GLU A 35 -6.95 -8.68 -5.38
C GLU A 35 -7.05 -7.24 -4.88
N THR A 36 -6.34 -6.34 -5.54
CA THR A 36 -6.26 -4.92 -5.16
C THR A 36 -5.91 -4.08 -6.39
N THR A 37 -5.90 -2.75 -6.25
CA THR A 37 -5.53 -1.88 -7.36
C THR A 37 -4.04 -1.98 -7.67
N THR A 38 -3.67 -1.84 -8.95
CA THR A 38 -2.27 -1.92 -9.40
C THR A 38 -1.35 -0.94 -8.67
N ALA A 39 -1.87 0.23 -8.28
CA ALA A 39 -1.14 1.23 -7.51
C ALA A 39 -0.85 0.80 -6.05
N LYS A 40 -1.69 -0.06 -5.45
CA LYS A 40 -1.52 -0.59 -4.09
C LYS A 40 -0.67 -1.86 -4.06
N ALA A 41 -0.67 -2.63 -5.16
CA ALA A 41 0.12 -3.86 -5.28
C ALA A 41 1.61 -3.61 -5.59
N LYS A 42 1.93 -2.51 -6.29
CA LYS A 42 3.30 -2.09 -6.65
C LYS A 42 3.91 -1.16 -5.62
#